data_AF-A0A8I6Y8D7-F1
#
_entry.id   AF-A0A8I6Y8D7-F1
#
_cell.length_a   1.000
_cell.length_b   1.000
_cell.length_c   1.000
_cell.angle_alpha   90.00
_cell.angle_beta   90.00
_cell.angle_gamma   90.00
#
_symmetry.space_group_name_H-M   'P 1'
#
loop_
_entity.id
_entity.type
_entity.pdbx_description
1 polymer ?
#
loop_
_entity_poly.entity_id
_entity_poly.type
_entity_poly.pdbx_seq_one_letter_code
_entity_poly.pdbx_strand_id
1 'polypeptide(L)'
;MEYSPKLAAALLLALTSAMIVTAQNDDADYMVNAHNEVRAAVGVGPVTWDPIVAAYAQSFAEKRRADCQPILSPEGGPYGENIFRAPGTEWNAIDAVIYWASGKQYYEHATNT
;
A
#
# COMPACT_ATOMS: atom_id res chain seq x y z
N MET A 1 12.70 -47.04 -2.40
CA MET A 1 13.26 -45.70 -2.10
C MET A 1 12.51 -45.21 -0.88
N GLU A 2 13.06 -45.44 0.32
CA GLU A 2 12.41 -45.04 1.57
C GLU A 2 12.68 -43.55 1.84
N TYR A 3 11.62 -42.76 1.95
CA TYR A 3 11.73 -41.36 2.32
C TYR A 3 12.04 -41.25 3.82
N SER A 4 13.11 -40.54 4.18
CA SER A 4 13.47 -40.33 5.58
C SER A 4 12.44 -39.42 6.26
N PRO A 5 11.82 -39.83 7.38
CA PRO A 5 10.82 -39.01 8.09
C PRO A 5 11.41 -37.69 8.60
N LYS A 6 12.73 -37.63 8.79
CA LYS A 6 13.45 -36.40 9.15
C LYS A 6 13.49 -35.39 8.00
N LEU A 7 13.65 -35.87 6.76
CA LEU A 7 13.62 -35.03 5.55
C LEU A 7 12.21 -34.49 5.31
N ALA A 8 11.17 -35.31 5.52
CA ALA A 8 9.78 -34.87 5.41
C ALA A 8 9.42 -33.81 6.48
N ALA A 9 9.84 -34.00 7.73
CA ALA A 9 9.63 -33.04 8.81
C ALA A 9 10.37 -31.71 8.58
N ALA A 10 11.63 -31.76 8.12
CA ALA A 10 12.40 -30.56 7.78
C ALA A 10 11.79 -29.78 6.61
N LEU A 11 11.26 -30.49 5.60
CA LEU A 11 10.57 -29.89 4.48
C LEU A 11 9.25 -29.24 4.93
N LEU A 12 8.44 -29.90 5.76
CA LEU A 12 7.23 -29.30 6.34
C LEU A 12 7.55 -28.04 7.15
N LEU A 13 8.57 -28.07 8.00
CA LEU A 13 8.98 -26.91 8.79
C LEU A 13 9.36 -25.74 7.86
N ALA A 14 10.18 -25.99 6.84
CA ALA A 14 10.60 -24.98 5.88
C ALA A 14 9.42 -24.37 5.09
N LEU A 15 8.46 -25.20 4.67
CA LEU A 15 7.24 -24.73 4.00
C LEU A 15 6.36 -23.88 4.93
N THR A 16 6.19 -24.29 6.20
CA THR A 16 5.42 -23.49 7.16
C THR A 16 6.09 -22.15 7.47
N SER A 17 7.42 -22.11 7.61
CA SER A 17 8.15 -20.87 7.81
C SER A 17 8.03 -19.93 6.60
N ALA A 18 8.09 -20.46 5.38
CA ALA A 18 7.91 -19.67 4.17
C ALA A 18 6.50 -19.05 4.08
N MET A 19 5.45 -19.79 4.44
CA MET A 19 4.07 -19.29 4.46
C MET A 19 3.85 -18.19 5.52
N ILE A 20 4.51 -18.28 6.68
CA ILE A 20 4.43 -17.27 7.75
C ILE A 20 5.14 -15.97 7.31
N VAL A 21 6.29 -16.07 6.65
CA VAL A 21 7.05 -14.90 6.15
C VAL A 21 6.30 -14.16 5.04
N THR A 22 5.53 -14.85 4.21
CA THR A 22 4.70 -14.21 3.17
C THR A 22 3.42 -13.55 3.72
N ALA A 23 3.00 -13.86 4.95
CA ALA A 23 1.76 -13.38 5.55
C ALA A 23 1.94 -12.24 6.57
N GLN A 24 3.17 -11.80 6.83
CA GLN A 24 3.48 -10.75 7.82
C GLN A 24 3.91 -9.41 7.21
N ASN A 25 3.87 -9.28 5.88
CA ASN A 25 4.25 -8.07 5.16
C ASN A 25 3.14 -7.70 4.16
N ASP A 26 1.93 -7.48 4.68
CA ASP A 26 0.78 -7.14 3.85
C ASP A 26 0.94 -5.71 3.31
N ASP A 27 0.56 -5.48 2.05
CA ASP A 27 0.58 -4.15 1.41
C ASP A 27 -0.16 -3.08 2.25
N ALA A 28 -1.12 -3.52 3.06
CA ALA A 28 -1.82 -2.70 4.05
C ALA A 28 -0.88 -2.09 5.10
N ASP A 29 0.02 -2.89 5.67
CA ASP A 29 0.96 -2.44 6.69
C ASP A 29 1.98 -1.48 6.09
N TYR A 30 2.51 -1.78 4.89
CA TYR A 30 3.40 -0.86 4.19
C TYR A 30 2.73 0.49 3.91
N MET A 31 1.49 0.46 3.43
CA MET A 31 0.77 1.68 3.12
C MET A 31 0.47 2.52 4.36
N VAL A 32 0.00 1.90 5.45
CA VAL A 32 -0.32 2.60 6.70
C VAL A 32 0.94 3.13 7.38
N ASN A 33 2.01 2.33 7.43
CA ASN A 33 3.26 2.75 8.07
C ASN A 33 3.89 3.93 7.32
N ALA A 34 3.98 3.87 5.99
CA ALA A 34 4.50 4.99 5.20
C ALA A 34 3.68 6.27 5.39
N HIS A 35 2.35 6.18 5.44
CA HIS A 35 1.50 7.33 5.74
C HIS A 35 1.74 7.87 7.15
N ASN A 36 1.85 7.00 8.14
CA ASN A 36 2.04 7.40 9.53
C ASN A 36 3.42 8.04 9.76
N GLU A 37 4.45 7.63 9.03
CA GLU A 37 5.76 8.30 9.05
C GLU A 37 5.67 9.75 8.54
N VAL A 38 5.06 9.97 7.37
CA VAL A 38 4.93 11.34 6.81
C VAL A 38 4.00 12.22 7.66
N ARG A 39 2.96 11.65 8.26
CA ARG A 39 2.04 12.35 9.17
C ARG A 39 2.72 12.76 10.47
N ALA A 40 3.49 11.86 11.07
CA ALA A 40 4.27 12.16 12.27
C ALA A 40 5.29 13.28 12.01
N ALA A 41 5.92 13.31 10.83
CA ALA A 41 6.89 14.34 10.45
C ALA A 41 6.31 15.77 10.39
N VAL A 42 4.99 15.91 10.35
CA VAL A 42 4.29 17.21 10.39
C VAL A 42 3.36 17.35 11.60
N GLY A 43 3.44 16.44 12.57
CA GLY A 43 2.71 16.54 13.84
C GLY A 43 1.20 16.29 13.76
N VAL A 44 0.71 15.60 12.72
CA VAL A 44 -0.71 15.19 12.64
C VAL A 44 -0.89 13.74 13.10
N GLY A 45 -2.04 13.43 13.70
CA GLY A 45 -2.30 12.10 14.29
C GLY A 45 -2.27 10.96 13.27
N PRO A 46 -2.05 9.70 13.67
CA PRO A 46 -1.93 8.57 12.74
C PRO A 46 -3.27 8.19 12.08
N VAL A 47 -3.19 7.37 11.04
CA VAL A 47 -4.32 6.67 10.38
C VAL A 47 -4.19 5.16 10.57
N THR A 48 -5.31 4.46 10.38
CA THR A 48 -5.40 2.99 10.42
C THR A 48 -5.96 2.47 9.11
N TRP A 49 -5.66 1.20 8.79
CA TRP A 49 -6.26 0.53 7.64
C TRP A 49 -7.77 0.35 7.82
N ASP A 50 -8.53 0.59 6.75
CA ASP A 50 -9.94 0.25 6.66
C ASP A 50 -10.15 -0.71 5.47
N PRO A 51 -10.58 -1.96 5.70
CA PRO A 51 -10.75 -2.93 4.63
C PRO A 51 -11.84 -2.54 3.62
N ILE A 52 -12.83 -1.73 4.01
CA ILE A 52 -13.88 -1.24 3.10
C ILE A 52 -13.30 -0.19 2.16
N VAL A 53 -12.50 0.75 2.68
CA VAL A 53 -11.81 1.76 1.86
C VAL A 53 -10.79 1.11 0.92
N ALA A 54 -10.06 0.12 1.41
CA ALA A 54 -9.11 -0.65 0.59
C ALA A 54 -9.80 -1.38 -0.57
N ALA A 55 -10.91 -2.06 -0.31
CA ALA A 55 -11.69 -2.73 -1.35
C ALA A 55 -12.26 -1.72 -2.38
N TYR A 56 -12.69 -0.55 -1.93
CA TYR A 56 -13.12 0.53 -2.81
C TYR A 56 -11.98 0.99 -3.72
N ALA A 57 -10.81 1.30 -3.15
CA ALA A 57 -9.63 1.76 -3.89
C ALA A 57 -9.14 0.71 -4.91
N GLN A 58 -9.10 -0.57 -4.51
CA GLN A 58 -8.76 -1.69 -5.40
C GLN A 58 -9.73 -1.78 -6.58
N SER A 59 -11.04 -1.72 -6.33
CA SER A 59 -12.05 -1.77 -7.40
C SER A 59 -11.92 -0.60 -8.38
N PHE A 60 -11.50 0.57 -7.89
CA PHE A 60 -11.30 1.75 -8.71
C PHE A 60 -10.02 1.64 -9.54
N ALA A 61 -8.92 1.18 -8.93
CA ALA A 61 -7.67 0.90 -9.63
C ALA A 61 -7.87 -0.14 -10.76
N GLU A 62 -8.67 -1.17 -10.53
CA GLU A 62 -9.01 -2.17 -11.55
C GLU A 62 -9.78 -1.58 -12.74
N LYS A 63 -10.71 -0.64 -12.50
CA LYS A 63 -11.39 0.12 -13.56
C LYS A 63 -10.39 0.97 -14.36
N ARG A 64 -9.47 1.65 -13.67
CA ARG A 64 -8.43 2.49 -14.30
C ARG A 64 -7.34 1.68 -14.99
N ARG A 65 -7.15 0.40 -14.67
CA ARG A 65 -6.16 -0.45 -15.37
C ARG A 65 -6.37 -0.49 -16.88
N ALA A 66 -7.61 -0.32 -17.36
CA ALA A 66 -7.93 -0.34 -18.79
C ALA A 66 -7.41 0.88 -19.57
N ASP A 67 -7.43 2.07 -18.96
CA ASP A 67 -7.05 3.34 -19.61
C ASP A 67 -5.74 3.93 -19.05
N CYS A 68 -5.34 3.46 -17.87
CA CYS A 68 -4.23 3.92 -17.06
C CYS A 68 -4.23 5.44 -16.85
N GLN A 69 -5.40 6.09 -16.89
CA GLN A 69 -5.49 7.55 -16.73
C GLN A 69 -5.60 7.92 -15.24
N PRO A 70 -4.92 8.99 -14.78
CA PRO A 70 -5.03 9.47 -13.41
C PRO A 70 -6.30 10.32 -13.22
N ILE A 71 -7.46 9.74 -13.55
CA ILE A 71 -8.77 10.38 -13.44
C ILE A 71 -9.39 9.96 -12.12
N LEU A 72 -9.72 10.96 -11.30
CA LEU A 72 -10.37 10.74 -10.02
C LEU A 72 -11.77 10.13 -10.16
N SER A 73 -12.27 9.51 -9.09
CA SER A 73 -13.66 9.02 -9.04
C SER A 73 -14.66 10.16 -9.36
N PRO A 74 -15.67 9.90 -10.20
CA PRO A 74 -16.70 10.89 -10.47
C PRO A 74 -17.35 11.37 -9.17
N GLU A 75 -17.59 12.68 -9.06
CA GLU A 75 -18.20 13.33 -7.89
C GLU A 75 -17.42 13.15 -6.56
N GLY A 76 -16.16 12.71 -6.62
CA GLY A 76 -15.29 12.56 -5.44
C GLY A 76 -15.58 11.36 -4.56
N GLY A 77 -16.57 10.53 -4.92
CA GLY A 77 -16.92 9.31 -4.17
C GLY A 77 -17.25 9.56 -2.69
N PRO A 78 -17.39 8.48 -1.89
CA PRO A 78 -17.63 8.60 -0.46
C PRO A 78 -16.35 8.84 0.38
N TYR A 79 -15.15 8.81 -0.23
CA TYR A 79 -13.86 8.89 0.45
C TYR A 79 -12.94 9.89 -0.26
N GLY A 80 -11.99 10.49 0.48
CA GLY A 80 -10.89 11.25 -0.13
C GLY A 80 -10.01 10.34 -0.99
N GLU A 81 -9.44 10.88 -2.08
CA GLU A 81 -8.74 10.09 -3.09
C GLU A 81 -7.42 10.72 -3.52
N ASN A 82 -6.38 9.89 -3.61
CA ASN A 82 -5.12 10.20 -4.29
C ASN A 82 -4.85 9.10 -5.32
N ILE A 83 -4.31 9.48 -6.49
CA ILE A 83 -3.92 8.53 -7.53
C ILE A 83 -2.42 8.65 -7.80
N PHE A 84 -1.76 7.52 -7.90
CA PHE A 84 -0.39 7.41 -8.38
C PHE A 84 -0.39 6.54 -9.64
N ARG A 85 0.33 6.98 -10.66
CA ARG A 85 0.48 6.26 -11.92
C ARG A 85 1.89 6.51 -12.45
N ALA A 86 2.63 5.43 -12.68
CA ALA A 86 3.94 5.46 -13.28
C ALA A 86 4.07 4.34 -14.32
N PRO A 87 4.90 4.52 -15.37
CA PRO A 87 5.23 3.43 -16.29
C PRO A 87 6.11 2.39 -15.58
N GLY A 88 6.03 1.11 -15.98
CA GLY A 88 6.85 0.03 -15.40
C GLY A 88 6.15 -0.75 -14.29
N THR A 89 6.91 -1.62 -13.62
CA THR A 89 6.42 -2.56 -12.59
C THR A 89 7.24 -2.54 -11.30
N GLU A 90 8.23 -1.65 -11.22
CA GLU A 90 9.16 -1.49 -10.11
C GLU A 90 8.59 -0.71 -8.92
N TRP A 91 7.42 -0.10 -9.10
CA TRP A 91 6.78 0.78 -8.11
C TRP A 91 6.02 0.00 -7.05
N ASN A 92 6.14 0.45 -5.80
CA ASN A 92 5.39 -0.10 -4.67
C ASN A 92 4.55 0.98 -3.96
N ALA A 93 3.81 0.56 -2.93
CA ALA A 93 2.95 1.43 -2.13
C ALA A 93 3.69 2.60 -1.47
N ILE A 94 4.93 2.38 -1.01
CA ILE A 94 5.75 3.38 -0.33
C ILE A 94 6.17 4.47 -1.32
N ASP A 95 6.53 4.11 -2.56
CA ASP A 95 6.88 5.08 -3.60
C ASP A 95 5.73 6.05 -3.89
N ALA A 96 4.49 5.54 -3.91
CA ALA A 96 3.30 6.37 -4.09
C ALA A 96 3.11 7.37 -2.94
N VAL A 97 3.29 6.92 -1.68
CA VAL A 97 3.20 7.80 -0.50
C VAL A 97 4.28 8.88 -0.53
N ILE A 98 5.52 8.52 -0.86
CA ILE A 98 6.63 9.48 -0.98
C ILE A 98 6.33 10.49 -2.08
N TYR A 99 5.83 10.04 -3.23
CA TYR A 99 5.44 10.91 -4.33
C TYR A 99 4.37 11.93 -3.88
N TRP A 100 3.30 11.50 -3.21
CA TRP A 100 2.27 12.43 -2.72
C TRP A 100 2.81 13.37 -1.64
N ALA A 101 3.61 12.87 -0.71
CA ALA A 101 4.22 13.67 0.35
C ALA A 101 5.22 14.71 -0.20
N SER A 102 5.85 14.44 -1.35
CA SER A 102 6.73 15.40 -2.02
C SER A 102 6.03 16.70 -2.41
N GLY A 103 4.69 16.68 -2.51
CA GLY A 103 3.86 17.87 -2.70
C GLY A 103 4.00 18.91 -1.58
N LYS A 104 4.53 18.52 -0.41
CA LYS A 104 4.86 19.44 0.69
C LYS A 104 5.73 20.62 0.25
N GLN A 105 6.61 20.43 -0.75
CA GLN A 105 7.45 21.52 -1.27
C GLN A 105 6.64 22.69 -1.89
N TYR A 106 5.37 22.44 -2.21
CA TYR A 106 4.45 23.40 -2.80
C TYR A 106 3.35 23.88 -1.83
N TYR A 107 3.42 23.50 -0.55
CA TYR A 107 2.38 23.81 0.44
C TYR A 107 2.94 24.62 1.61
N GLU A 108 2.33 25.75 1.89
CA GLU A 108 2.63 26.63 3.02
C GLU A 108 1.58 26.50 4.12
N HIS A 109 1.97 25.89 5.24
CA HIS A 109 1.05 25.56 6.33
C HIS A 109 0.44 26.79 7.00
N ALA A 110 1.16 27.92 7.07
CA ALA A 110 0.69 29.13 7.74
C ALA A 110 -0.47 29.81 6.99
N THR A 111 -0.51 29.66 5.67
CA THR A 111 -1.47 30.33 4.78
C THR A 111 -2.45 29.36 4.12
N ASN A 112 -2.21 28.06 4.25
CA ASN A 112 -2.99 27.01 3.59
C ASN A 112 -3.03 27.22 2.06
N THR A 113 -1.87 27.48 1.47
CA THR A 113 -1.66 27.75 0.04
C THR A 113 -0.63 26.82 -0.55
#